data_AF-A0A6A4FDX4-F1
#
_entry.id   AF-A0A6A4FDX4-F1
#
_cell.length_a   1.000
_cell.length_b   1.000
_cell.length_c   1.000
_cell.angle_alpha   90.00
_cell.angle_beta   90.00
_cell.angle_gamma   90.00
#
_symmetry.space_group_name_H-M   'P 1'
#
loop_
_entity.id
_entity.type
_entity.pdbx_description
1 polymer ?
#
loop_
_entity_poly.entity_id
_entity_poly.type
_entity_poly.pdbx_seq_one_letter_code
_entity_poly.pdbx_strand_id
1 'polypeptide(L)'
;MFLAAVARPRYDCHRKVHFDGKIGIWSIVEETTAQRSSVNRPKGAPVTKSVSMTRVLYRKLLADKVLTAIRTKLPVRRGTTVFVQQDNAGPHVREDETAENVDGWKIKMRCQPPRSPELNVLDLDFFASI
;
A
#
# COMPACT_ATOMS: atom_id res chain seq x y z
N MET A 1 -11.04 -5.68 -2.00
CA MET A 1 -10.33 -4.41 -1.76
C MET A 1 -8.85 -4.69 -1.65
N PHE A 2 -8.02 -3.84 -2.23
CA PHE A 2 -6.56 -4.00 -2.23
C PHE A 2 -5.90 -2.75 -1.68
N LEU A 3 -4.77 -2.93 -1.00
CA LEU A 3 -3.81 -1.88 -0.73
C LEU A 3 -2.70 -1.98 -1.78
N ALA A 4 -2.44 -0.91 -2.52
CA ALA A 4 -1.41 -0.88 -3.54
C ALA A 4 -0.39 0.21 -3.22
N ALA A 5 0.86 -0.05 -3.58
CA ALA A 5 1.94 0.93 -3.52
C ALA A 5 2.75 0.85 -4.81
N VAL A 6 2.94 2.02 -5.42
CA VAL A 6 3.79 2.22 -6.60
C VAL A 6 4.68 3.42 -6.37
N ALA A 7 5.79 3.45 -7.08
CA ALA A 7 6.74 4.54 -7.06
C ALA A 7 7.17 4.86 -8.49
N ARG A 8 7.72 6.06 -8.69
CA ARG A 8 8.27 6.45 -9.99
C ARG A 8 9.40 5.48 -10.42
N PRO A 9 9.29 4.82 -11.60
CA PRO A 9 10.36 4.02 -12.16
C PRO A 9 11.66 4.81 -12.25
N ARG A 10 12.78 4.21 -11.88
CA ARG A 10 14.09 4.87 -11.88
C ARG A 10 15.24 3.88 -11.97
N TYR A 11 16.39 4.35 -12.43
CA TYR A 11 17.58 3.52 -12.46
C TYR A 11 18.21 3.40 -11.06
N ASP A 12 18.50 2.18 -10.61
CA ASP A 12 19.26 1.90 -9.40
C ASP A 12 20.74 1.77 -9.75
N CYS A 13 21.52 2.80 -9.39
CA CYS A 13 22.96 2.82 -9.63
C CYS A 13 23.74 1.79 -8.81
N HIS A 14 23.22 1.35 -7.65
CA HIS A 14 23.90 0.38 -6.79
C HIS A 14 23.73 -1.04 -7.33
N ARG A 15 22.51 -1.40 -7.73
CA ARG A 15 22.19 -2.72 -8.29
C ARG A 15 22.43 -2.81 -9.80
N LYS A 16 22.69 -1.68 -10.47
CA LYS A 16 22.85 -1.54 -11.93
C LYS A 16 21.65 -2.10 -12.71
N VAL A 17 20.44 -1.87 -12.21
CA VAL A 17 19.19 -2.34 -12.82
C VAL A 17 18.14 -1.23 -12.85
N HIS A 18 17.21 -1.30 -13.80
CA HIS A 18 16.05 -0.43 -13.81
C HIS A 18 15.00 -0.93 -12.83
N PHE A 19 14.65 -0.10 -11.85
CA PHE A 19 13.50 -0.34 -10.98
C PHE A 19 12.22 0.09 -11.69
N ASP A 20 11.28 -0.85 -11.80
CA ASP A 20 10.03 -0.70 -12.57
C ASP A 20 8.92 0.05 -11.84
N GLY A 21 9.19 0.54 -10.62
CA GLY A 21 8.21 1.29 -9.83
C GLY A 21 7.28 0.43 -8.97
N LYS A 22 7.29 -0.89 -9.12
CA LYS A 22 6.35 -1.76 -8.41
C LYS A 22 6.82 -2.04 -6.99
N ILE A 23 6.06 -1.59 -5.99
CA ILE A 23 6.34 -1.88 -4.58
C ILE A 23 5.53 -3.10 -4.15
N GLY A 24 4.21 -3.08 -4.31
CA GLY A 24 3.37 -4.23 -3.99
C GLY A 24 1.87 -3.97 -4.08
N ILE A 25 1.10 -5.06 -4.08
CA ILE A 25 -0.35 -5.09 -3.95
C ILE A 25 -0.72 -6.16 -2.93
N TRP A 26 -1.60 -5.82 -1.99
CA TRP A 26 -2.00 -6.69 -0.90
C TRP A 26 -3.53 -6.76 -0.81
N SER A 27 -4.07 -7.98 -0.88
CA SER A 27 -5.50 -8.23 -0.72
C SER A 27 -5.93 -8.03 0.73
N ILE A 28 -6.98 -7.25 0.95
CA ILE A 28 -7.56 -7.02 2.28
C ILE A 28 -8.72 -7.99 2.45
N VAL A 29 -8.37 -9.18 2.93
CA VAL A 29 -9.27 -10.32 3.05
C VAL A 29 -9.03 -11.08 4.34
N GLU A 30 -10.06 -11.80 4.78
CA GLU A 30 -10.02 -12.74 5.89
C GLU A 30 -10.51 -14.10 5.40
N GLU A 31 -9.82 -15.16 5.83
CA GLU A 31 -10.27 -16.53 5.62
C GLU A 31 -11.26 -16.91 6.71
N THR A 32 -12.49 -17.23 6.29
CA THR A 32 -13.59 -17.64 7.18
C THR A 32 -14.18 -18.94 6.67
N THR A 33 -15.01 -19.60 7.48
CA THR A 33 -15.72 -20.80 7.04
C THR A 33 -17.12 -20.48 6.54
N ALA A 34 -17.57 -21.24 5.54
CA ALA A 34 -18.94 -21.14 5.02
C ALA A 34 -19.96 -21.51 6.10
N GLN A 35 -20.79 -20.55 6.51
CA GLN A 35 -21.78 -20.76 7.57
C GLN A 35 -23.00 -21.56 7.12
N ARG A 36 -23.32 -21.49 5.82
CA ARG A 36 -24.43 -22.18 5.18
C ARG A 36 -23.93 -22.94 3.96
N SER A 37 -24.57 -24.06 3.67
CA SER A 37 -24.40 -24.74 2.39
C SER A 37 -25.10 -23.94 1.29
N SER A 38 -24.51 -23.95 0.11
CA SER A 38 -25.11 -23.51 -1.14
C SER A 38 -24.79 -24.55 -2.22
N VAL A 39 -25.45 -24.43 -3.39
CA VAL A 39 -25.21 -25.31 -4.54
C VAL A 39 -23.72 -25.40 -4.90
N ASN A 40 -22.99 -24.28 -4.76
CA ASN A 40 -21.59 -24.18 -5.16
C ASN A 40 -20.60 -24.35 -4.00
N ARG A 41 -21.07 -24.49 -2.75
CA ARG A 41 -20.18 -24.52 -1.58
C ARG A 41 -20.81 -25.22 -0.38
N PRO A 42 -20.22 -26.33 0.13
CA PRO A 42 -20.70 -26.97 1.35
C PRO A 42 -20.42 -26.12 2.59
N LYS A 43 -21.24 -26.32 3.64
CA LYS A 43 -21.00 -25.71 4.95
C LYS A 43 -19.62 -26.15 5.47
N GLY A 44 -18.86 -25.22 6.05
CA GLY A 44 -17.51 -25.47 6.57
C GLY A 44 -16.38 -25.28 5.55
N ALA A 45 -16.66 -25.13 4.26
CA ALA A 45 -15.62 -24.85 3.26
C ALA A 45 -14.90 -23.51 3.55
N PRO A 46 -13.59 -23.40 3.26
CA PRO A 46 -12.86 -22.15 3.39
C PRO A 46 -13.38 -21.10 2.41
N VAL A 47 -13.59 -19.88 2.91
CA VAL A 47 -14.12 -18.72 2.18
C VAL A 47 -13.30 -17.50 2.51
N THR A 48 -12.68 -16.95 1.49
CA THR A 48 -12.06 -15.62 1.55
C THR A 48 -13.14 -14.56 1.47
N LYS A 49 -13.24 -13.69 2.48
CA LYS A 49 -14.16 -12.56 2.51
C LYS A 49 -13.39 -11.24 2.52
N SER A 50 -13.92 -10.23 1.86
CA SER A 50 -13.38 -8.87 1.94
C SER A 50 -13.64 -8.27 3.32
N VAL A 51 -12.61 -7.69 3.92
CA VAL A 51 -12.72 -6.97 5.20
C VAL A 51 -12.76 -5.46 4.93
N SER A 52 -13.57 -4.72 5.68
CA SER A 52 -13.61 -3.26 5.59
C SER A 52 -12.33 -2.62 6.15
N MET A 53 -11.87 -1.53 5.54
CA MET A 53 -10.65 -0.86 5.96
C MET A 53 -10.94 -0.04 7.21
N THR A 54 -10.36 -0.45 8.34
CA THR A 54 -10.34 0.35 9.56
C THR A 54 -9.01 1.06 9.71
N ARG A 55 -8.97 2.15 10.47
CA ARG A 55 -7.73 2.89 10.74
C ARG A 55 -6.65 2.01 11.41
N VAL A 56 -7.08 1.11 12.30
CA VAL A 56 -6.20 0.16 12.98
C VAL A 56 -5.59 -0.84 11.99
N LEU A 57 -6.42 -1.42 11.12
CA LEU A 57 -5.97 -2.35 10.09
C LEU A 57 -5.05 -1.65 9.08
N TYR A 58 -5.39 -0.43 8.66
CA TYR A 58 -4.59 0.37 7.75
C TYR A 58 -3.19 0.62 8.31
N ARG A 59 -3.09 1.10 9.56
CA ARG A 59 -1.79 1.33 10.23
C ARG A 59 -0.94 0.06 10.29
N LYS A 60 -1.55 -1.08 10.62
CA LYS A 60 -0.86 -2.37 10.66
C LYS A 60 -0.32 -2.76 9.28
N LEU A 61 -1.16 -2.69 8.25
CA LEU A 61 -0.74 -3.00 6.87
C LEU A 61 0.32 -2.03 6.35
N LEU A 62 0.23 -0.75 6.70
CA LEU A 62 1.22 0.25 6.34
C LEU A 62 2.60 -0.13 6.90
N ALA A 63 2.70 -0.45 8.18
CA ALA A 63 3.97 -0.85 8.80
C ALA A 63 4.48 -2.21 8.29
N ASP A 64 3.65 -3.25 8.39
CA ASP A 64 4.05 -4.63 8.14
C ASP A 64 4.32 -4.90 6.66
N LYS A 65 3.62 -4.20 5.76
CA LYS A 65 3.64 -4.48 4.32
C LYS A 65 4.26 -3.35 3.54
N VAL A 66 3.66 -2.15 3.57
CA VAL A 66 4.06 -1.05 2.68
C VAL A 66 5.45 -0.54 3.02
N LEU A 67 5.67 -0.09 4.26
CA LEU A 67 6.94 0.47 4.70
C LEU A 67 8.05 -0.58 4.58
N THR A 68 7.78 -1.81 5.02
CA THR A 68 8.70 -2.94 4.86
C THR A 68 9.07 -3.19 3.38
N ALA A 69 8.10 -3.17 2.46
CA ALA A 69 8.38 -3.33 1.04
C ALA A 69 9.15 -2.15 0.43
N ILE A 70 8.88 -0.92 0.88
CA ILE A 70 9.65 0.26 0.45
C ILE A 70 11.11 0.10 0.86
N ARG A 71 11.40 -0.30 2.11
CA ARG A 71 12.78 -0.50 2.59
C ARG A 71 13.55 -1.52 1.75
N THR A 72 12.89 -2.61 1.33
CA THR A 72 13.53 -3.69 0.59
C THR A 72 13.70 -3.38 -0.90
N LYS A 73 12.68 -2.79 -1.53
CA LYS A 73 12.59 -2.68 -2.99
C LYS A 73 12.99 -1.33 -3.55
N LEU A 74 12.68 -0.23 -2.85
CA LEU A 74 12.86 1.11 -3.41
C LEU A 74 14.36 1.48 -3.43
N PRO A 75 14.94 1.82 -4.59
CA PRO A 75 16.30 2.33 -4.63
C PRO A 75 16.35 3.77 -4.12
N VAL A 76 16.86 3.94 -2.89
CA VAL A 76 16.94 5.24 -2.20
C VAL A 76 18.39 5.55 -1.83
N ARG A 77 18.79 6.81 -2.04
CA ARG A 77 20.10 7.33 -1.61
C ARG A 77 20.02 7.85 -0.17
N ARG A 78 21.09 7.73 0.59
CA ARG A 78 21.22 8.38 1.91
C ARG A 78 20.99 9.89 1.78
N GLY A 79 20.40 10.49 2.81
CA GLY A 79 20.00 11.90 2.84
C GLY A 79 18.69 12.21 2.10
N THR A 80 18.08 11.23 1.42
CA THR A 80 16.81 11.44 0.71
C THR A 80 15.61 11.33 1.68
N THR A 81 14.55 12.09 1.41
CA THR A 81 13.23 11.89 2.03
C THR A 81 12.28 11.28 1.01
N VAL A 82 11.70 10.13 1.34
CA VAL A 82 10.66 9.45 0.58
C VAL A 82 9.31 9.87 1.14
N PHE A 83 8.45 10.38 0.26
CA PHE A 83 7.07 10.69 0.61
C PHE A 83 6.16 9.56 0.15
N VAL A 84 5.36 9.03 1.07
CA VAL A 84 4.29 8.08 0.77
C VAL A 84 2.99 8.87 0.70
N GLN A 85 2.45 9.01 -0.51
CA GLN A 85 1.22 9.74 -0.75
C GLN A 85 0.00 8.83 -0.54
N GLN A 86 -1.06 9.41 0.03
CA GLN A 86 -2.37 8.79 0.22
C GLN A 86 -3.47 9.87 0.12
N ASP A 87 -4.72 9.45 -0.03
CA ASP A 87 -5.87 10.36 0.05
C ASP A 87 -6.28 10.65 1.52
N ASN A 88 -7.31 11.47 1.69
CA ASN A 88 -7.84 11.86 3.01
C ASN A 88 -8.98 10.95 3.52
N ALA A 89 -9.03 9.68 3.10
CA ALA A 89 -10.03 8.75 3.61
C ALA A 89 -9.90 8.56 5.13
N GLY A 90 -11.04 8.36 5.83
CA GLY A 90 -11.08 8.26 7.29
C GLY A 90 -10.11 7.25 7.94
N PRO A 91 -9.84 6.08 7.33
CA PRO A 91 -8.85 5.13 7.84
C PRO A 91 -7.38 5.55 7.69
N HIS A 92 -7.06 6.55 6.86
CA HIS A 92 -5.69 6.94 6.60
C HIS A 92 -5.04 7.66 7.77
N VAL A 93 -3.70 7.61 7.81
CA VAL A 93 -2.90 8.27 8.86
C VAL A 93 -2.77 9.75 8.57
N ARG A 94 -2.45 10.56 9.58
CA ARG A 94 -2.09 11.97 9.34
C ARG A 94 -0.60 12.08 8.99
N GLU A 95 -0.20 13.17 8.34
CA GLU A 95 1.20 13.37 7.91
C GLU A 95 2.22 13.36 9.06
N ASP A 96 1.79 13.80 10.25
CA ASP A 96 2.57 13.88 11.48
C ASP A 96 2.70 12.54 12.22
N GLU A 97 1.85 11.57 11.92
CA GLU A 97 1.76 10.33 12.69
C GLU A 97 2.81 9.28 12.33
N THR A 98 3.48 9.44 11.19
CA THR A 98 4.30 8.38 10.59
C THR A 98 5.50 8.99 9.87
N ALA A 99 6.56 9.20 10.67
CA ALA A 99 7.88 9.54 10.19
C ALA A 99 8.88 8.50 10.68
N GLU A 100 9.67 7.94 9.75
CA GLU A 100 10.68 6.94 10.06
C GLU A 100 12.03 7.35 9.50
N ASN A 101 13.10 7.08 10.25
CA ASN A 101 14.47 7.12 9.74
C ASN A 101 14.89 5.68 9.45
N VAL A 102 15.30 5.41 8.22
CA VAL A 102 15.75 4.09 7.77
C VAL A 102 17.11 4.28 7.11
N ASP A 103 18.16 3.57 7.53
CA ASP A 103 19.47 3.51 6.84
C ASP A 103 20.03 4.85 6.31
N GLY A 104 19.82 5.94 7.06
CA GLY A 104 20.28 7.29 6.70
C GLY A 104 19.38 8.04 5.71
N TRP A 105 18.17 7.57 5.43
CA TRP A 105 17.10 8.26 4.70
C TRP A 105 15.82 8.31 5.54
N LYS A 106 14.82 9.08 5.07
CA LYS A 106 13.57 9.32 5.81
C LYS A 106 12.36 8.89 5.03
N ILE A 107 11.34 8.37 5.71
CA ILE A 107 9.99 8.18 5.17
C ILE A 107 9.06 9.17 5.85
N LYS A 108 8.22 9.84 5.07
CA LYS A 108 7.14 10.69 5.58
C LYS A 108 5.85 10.40 4.83
N MET A 109 4.73 10.41 5.53
CA MET A 109 3.43 10.38 4.88
C MET A 109 3.07 11.75 4.32
N ARG A 110 2.28 11.76 3.25
CA ARG A 110 1.73 12.98 2.65
C ARG A 110 0.29 12.75 2.22
N CYS A 111 -0.58 13.67 2.60
CA CYS A 111 -1.97 13.68 2.22
C CYS A 111 -2.13 14.48 0.94
N GLN A 112 -2.91 13.95 -0.01
CA GLN A 112 -3.25 14.69 -1.22
C GLN A 112 -4.30 15.79 -0.94
N PRO A 113 -4.39 16.83 -1.79
CA PRO A 113 -5.48 17.80 -1.72
C PRO A 113 -6.86 17.15 -1.75
N PRO A 114 -7.86 17.66 -1.00
CA PRO A 114 -9.20 17.09 -1.01
C PRO A 114 -9.83 17.10 -2.42
N ARG A 115 -10.48 16.00 -2.80
CA ARG A 115 -11.19 15.82 -4.09
C ARG A 115 -10.30 15.97 -5.34
N SER A 116 -9.01 15.63 -5.22
CA SER A 116 -8.06 15.65 -6.33
C SER A 116 -7.57 14.25 -6.73
N PRO A 117 -8.44 13.39 -7.32
CA PRO A 117 -8.03 12.07 -7.80
C PRO A 117 -6.97 12.15 -8.92
N GLU A 118 -6.93 13.24 -9.69
CA GLU A 118 -5.93 13.50 -10.73
C GLU A 118 -4.50 13.63 -10.19
N LEU A 119 -4.35 13.87 -8.88
CA LEU A 119 -3.06 13.96 -8.21
C LEU A 119 -2.60 12.62 -7.62
N ASN A 120 -3.39 11.54 -7.78
CA ASN A 120 -3.06 10.20 -7.30
C ASN A 120 -2.73 9.28 -8.48
N VAL A 121 -1.48 8.84 -8.55
CA VAL A 121 -1.03 7.89 -9.58
C VAL A 121 -1.78 6.55 -9.54
N LEU A 122 -2.29 6.15 -8.36
CA LEU A 122 -3.08 4.92 -8.25
C LEU A 122 -4.43 5.05 -8.96
N ASP A 123 -5.10 6.19 -8.82
CA ASP A 123 -6.40 6.43 -9.44
C ASP A 123 -6.27 6.80 -10.92
N LEU A 124 -5.28 7.63 -11.27
CA LEU A 124 -5.08 8.13 -12.62
C LEU A 124 -4.53 7.07 -13.59
N ASP A 125 -3.57 6.25 -13.13
CA ASP A 125 -2.88 5.29 -13.98
C ASP A 125 -3.23 3.85 -13.59
N PHE A 126 -2.82 3.40 -12.40
CA PHE A 126 -2.76 1.96 -12.10
C PHE A 126 -4.16 1.30 -12.11
N PHE A 127 -5.10 1.83 -11.33
CA PHE A 127 -6.45 1.27 -11.25
C PHE A 127 -7.30 1.61 -12.48
N ALA A 128 -7.00 2.69 -13.20
CA ALA A 128 -7.65 2.99 -14.47
C ALA A 128 -7.21 2.05 -15.61
N SER A 129 -6.02 1.44 -15.50
CA SER A 129 -5.45 0.56 -16.53
C SER A 129 -5.88 -0.92 -16.44
N ILE A 130 -6.66 -1.29 -15.43
CA ILE A 130 -7.10 -2.68 -15.16
C ILE A 130 -8.62 -2.81 -15.23
#